data_AF-A0A913YSB1-F1
#
_entry.id   AF-A0A913YSB1-F1
#
_cell.length_a   1.000
_cell.length_b   1.000
_cell.length_c   1.000
_cell.angle_alpha   90.00
_cell.angle_beta   90.00
_cell.angle_gamma   90.00
#
_symmetry.space_group_name_H-M   'P 1'
#
loop_
_entity.id
_entity.type
_entity.pdbx_description
1 polymer ?
#
loop_
_entity_poly.entity_id
_entity_poly.type
_entity_poly.pdbx_seq_one_letter_code
_entity_poly.pdbx_strand_id
1 'polypeptide(L)'
;MEKVRVNVFFIWFLSGICFALEIALVHPSSPISLDDFTPFGEDNGDVLMPSQLDAISDKINIRTAFPLFGRKFTSLYVSSHGLISFEKVFASYKPKRFSPLVGNFTIIAPFWADVARRYIGGIFYRQNNSQYLLEVASIDVRKAFPEFSRFSAIWMFVATWKNVTFYGSHNNYMTKNITNTFQSVLLTDGRYSFVRFNYHKITWTTGTTSGGNPKNGLGGTEAGCGFNAGFGNHSYNVAFNGYRNISVLDLPFKTNVNKSGVWMFRTDGITIQEAKGKVEDKPRNVTVSPSHLVLNETETLTLTCDASTNPAGNYSWSLNGKILEGKTNRVLTKDNITAQDAGEYICTVTHTFGADTSNKAVIYIRYIGNAVCSAPASANEGDLMVLNCSAKGYPPVSYTWTTPDKVHQRPIASIPATADLNGVTVTCKATNKIENSTCTRSLTVYYKPYNIQVSPTSVVLNEKESINITCSASANPPGEYSWSFNGNVLDGETDKVLAKRDITRDEAGEYRCMATNSVGSGASNTSVVKVLFAPFTFSATFRLTSREYQQEFNDKNSPSFNKLKDEIEKEVFIYFFCAACPLQTRIIGWGVSISPWAKPRLVTT
;
A
#
# COMPACT_ATOMS: atom_id res chain seq x y z
N MET A 1 50.13 -46.42 12.45
CA MET A 1 50.62 -45.09 12.86
C MET A 1 50.09 -44.11 11.82
N GLU A 2 49.44 -43.00 12.16
CA GLU A 2 49.21 -42.44 13.50
C GLU A 2 47.88 -41.64 13.59
N LYS A 3 47.57 -41.11 14.78
CA LYS A 3 46.51 -40.10 14.98
C LYS A 3 47.04 -38.73 14.48
N VAL A 4 46.24 -37.68 14.38
CA VAL A 4 45.99 -36.75 15.51
C VAL A 4 44.78 -35.85 15.18
N ARG A 5 44.16 -35.30 16.24
CA ARG A 5 42.97 -34.44 16.21
C ARG A 5 43.33 -32.94 16.18
N VAL A 6 42.47 -32.15 15.53
CA VAL A 6 41.91 -30.85 16.00
C VAL A 6 42.89 -29.73 16.42
N ASN A 7 42.75 -28.54 15.79
CA ASN A 7 42.38 -27.33 16.55
C ASN A 7 41.79 -26.18 15.72
N VAL A 8 41.25 -25.18 16.44
CA VAL A 8 40.45 -24.04 15.94
C VAL A 8 41.16 -22.71 16.24
N PHE A 9 41.15 -21.77 15.29
CA PHE A 9 41.21 -20.31 15.55
C PHE A 9 40.29 -19.60 14.52
N PHE A 10 39.34 -18.71 14.84
CA PHE A 10 39.27 -17.46 15.64
C PHE A 10 39.69 -16.17 14.91
N ILE A 11 38.71 -15.28 14.66
CA ILE A 11 38.85 -13.84 14.35
C ILE A 11 37.67 -13.09 15.03
N TRP A 12 37.89 -11.84 15.48
CA TRP A 12 36.87 -10.92 16.06
C TRP A 12 36.62 -9.74 15.08
N PHE A 13 35.70 -8.78 15.24
CA PHE A 13 34.88 -8.28 16.36
C PHE A 13 33.61 -7.57 15.73
N LEU A 14 32.78 -6.65 16.27
CA LEU A 14 32.64 -5.89 17.52
C LEU A 14 31.17 -5.36 17.59
N SER A 15 30.51 -5.34 18.77
CA SER A 15 29.25 -4.60 19.09
C SER A 15 27.96 -4.94 18.32
N GLY A 16 26.76 -4.82 18.88
CA GLY A 16 26.36 -4.45 20.25
C GLY A 16 25.12 -3.55 20.25
N ILE A 17 23.99 -4.05 20.76
CA ILE A 17 22.72 -3.30 20.86
C ILE A 17 22.21 -3.39 22.31
N CYS A 18 22.01 -2.24 22.94
CA CYS A 18 21.40 -2.17 24.28
C CYS A 18 19.87 -2.30 24.18
N PHE A 19 19.27 -3.12 25.04
CA PHE A 19 17.85 -2.98 25.36
C PHE A 19 17.66 -1.73 26.22
N ALA A 20 17.28 -0.61 25.58
CA ALA A 20 16.80 0.56 26.27
C ALA A 20 15.36 0.32 26.74
N LEU A 21 15.21 -0.17 27.98
CA LEU A 21 13.91 -0.29 28.62
C LEU A 21 13.47 1.11 29.07
N GLU A 22 12.81 1.87 28.20
CA GLU A 22 12.22 3.16 28.58
C GLU A 22 11.10 2.96 29.60
N ILE A 23 11.45 3.11 30.87
CA ILE A 23 10.51 3.42 31.94
C ILE A 23 9.74 4.66 31.51
N ALA A 24 8.41 4.58 31.51
CA ALA A 24 7.54 5.71 31.18
C ALA A 24 7.78 6.88 32.14
N LEU A 25 8.62 7.83 31.71
CA LEU A 25 8.91 9.04 32.45
C LEU A 25 7.60 9.80 32.67
N VAL A 26 7.28 10.10 33.93
CA VAL A 26 6.25 11.09 34.29
C VAL A 26 6.57 12.36 33.51
N HIS A 27 5.69 12.74 32.58
CA HIS A 27 5.98 13.80 31.61
C HIS A 27 6.44 15.07 32.34
N PRO A 28 7.69 15.53 32.13
CA PRO A 28 8.12 16.81 32.68
C PRO A 28 7.26 17.90 32.04
N SER A 29 6.53 18.63 32.87
CA SER A 29 5.55 19.62 32.42
C SER A 29 6.21 20.65 31.51
N SER A 30 5.79 20.71 30.25
CA SER A 30 6.39 21.57 29.23
C SER A 30 6.17 23.06 29.56
N PRO A 31 7.13 23.93 29.21
CA PRO A 31 6.91 25.37 29.21
C PRO A 31 5.80 25.79 28.25
N ILE A 32 5.11 26.86 28.60
CA ILE A 32 4.13 27.56 27.76
C ILE A 32 4.72 27.92 26.37
N SER A 33 3.95 27.72 25.29
CA SER A 33 4.38 28.09 23.93
C SER A 33 4.48 29.62 23.77
N LEU A 34 5.22 30.07 22.77
CA LEU A 34 5.19 31.48 22.35
C LEU A 34 3.81 31.87 21.77
N ASP A 35 3.06 30.90 21.24
CA ASP A 35 1.71 31.13 20.69
C ASP A 35 0.64 31.33 21.79
N ASP A 36 0.93 30.87 23.02
CA ASP A 36 0.11 31.06 24.22
C ASP A 36 0.44 32.37 24.98
N PHE A 37 1.47 33.11 24.56
CA PHE A 37 1.72 34.45 25.10
C PHE A 37 0.60 35.41 24.67
N THR A 38 0.44 36.55 25.37
CA THR A 38 -0.28 37.67 24.74
C THR A 38 0.50 38.09 23.50
N PRO A 39 -0.11 38.21 22.31
CA PRO A 39 0.59 38.57 21.08
C PRO A 39 1.44 39.84 21.24
N PHE A 40 2.64 39.82 20.69
CA PHE A 40 3.69 40.80 20.94
C PHE A 40 4.61 40.95 19.72
N GLY A 41 5.47 41.97 19.71
CA GLY A 41 6.28 42.34 18.55
C GLY A 41 5.68 43.49 17.74
N GLU A 42 6.46 44.04 16.82
CA GLU A 42 6.11 45.26 16.06
C GLU A 42 4.85 45.07 15.20
N ASP A 43 4.64 43.86 14.64
CA ASP A 43 3.41 43.49 13.91
C ASP A 43 2.13 43.54 14.78
N ASN A 44 2.28 43.45 16.12
CA ASN A 44 1.21 43.58 17.10
C ASN A 44 1.05 45.01 17.65
N GLY A 45 1.81 45.97 17.11
CA GLY A 45 1.86 47.36 17.57
C GLY A 45 2.68 47.57 18.85
N ASP A 46 3.59 46.64 19.18
CA ASP A 46 4.53 46.84 20.29
C ASP A 46 5.65 47.81 19.90
N VAL A 47 6.07 48.67 20.84
CA VAL A 47 7.30 49.46 20.71
C VAL A 47 8.51 48.56 20.97
N LEU A 48 9.39 48.41 19.98
CA LEU A 48 10.72 47.82 20.17
C LEU A 48 11.63 48.81 20.90
N MET A 49 12.12 48.44 22.08
CA MET A 49 13.09 49.21 22.84
C MET A 49 14.43 49.33 22.07
N PRO A 50 15.04 50.53 21.96
CA PRO A 50 16.32 50.74 21.27
C PRO A 50 17.43 49.79 21.72
N SER A 51 18.33 49.40 20.81
CA SER A 51 19.42 48.42 21.04
C SER A 51 20.62 48.98 21.82
N GLN A 52 20.38 49.91 22.75
CA GLN A 52 21.39 50.46 23.63
C GLN A 52 21.65 49.54 24.84
N LEU A 53 22.86 49.63 25.40
CA LEU A 53 23.17 48.99 26.69
C LEU A 53 22.37 49.68 27.79
N ASP A 54 21.87 48.91 28.77
CA ASP A 54 21.15 49.39 29.95
C ASP A 54 19.92 50.29 29.64
N ALA A 55 19.34 50.10 28.45
CA ALA A 55 18.24 50.89 27.93
C ALA A 55 16.96 50.82 28.80
N ILE A 56 16.29 51.97 28.94
CA ILE A 56 15.00 52.12 29.62
C ILE A 56 14.09 52.93 28.69
N SER A 57 12.78 52.65 28.69
CA SER A 57 11.82 53.46 27.93
C SER A 57 11.76 54.89 28.46
N ASP A 58 11.26 55.81 27.63
CA ASP A 58 10.69 57.07 28.10
C ASP A 58 9.53 56.84 29.08
N LYS A 59 9.03 57.93 29.68
CA LYS A 59 7.89 57.89 30.61
C LYS A 59 6.61 57.51 29.87
N ILE A 60 6.15 56.27 30.07
CA ILE A 60 4.89 55.77 29.51
C ILE A 60 3.75 56.23 30.41
N ASN A 61 3.03 57.27 29.99
CA ASN A 61 1.77 57.67 30.63
C ASN A 61 0.67 56.66 30.25
N ILE A 62 0.02 56.06 31.24
CA ILE A 62 -0.93 54.95 31.05
C ILE A 62 -2.38 55.43 31.14
N ARG A 63 -3.21 55.00 30.18
CA ARG A 63 -4.58 55.51 29.98
C ARG A 63 -5.52 55.24 31.15
N THR A 64 -5.32 54.13 31.84
CA THR A 64 -6.04 53.79 33.08
C THR A 64 -5.02 53.69 34.21
N ALA A 65 -5.28 54.38 35.33
CA ALA A 65 -4.37 54.31 36.48
C ALA A 65 -4.34 52.90 37.06
N PHE A 66 -3.15 52.31 37.17
CA PHE A 66 -2.95 50.93 37.60
C PHE A 66 -2.83 50.84 39.13
N PRO A 67 -3.74 50.14 39.84
CA PRO A 67 -3.58 49.83 41.25
C PRO A 67 -2.38 48.91 41.51
N LEU A 68 -1.54 49.21 42.50
CA LEU A 68 -0.43 48.37 42.93
C LEU A 68 -0.06 48.72 44.38
N PHE A 69 0.02 47.73 45.27
CA PHE A 69 0.32 47.94 46.70
C PHE A 69 -0.61 48.98 47.39
N GLY A 70 -1.90 49.01 47.05
CA GLY A 70 -2.87 50.00 47.57
C GLY A 70 -2.77 51.41 47.00
N ARG A 71 -1.74 51.72 46.19
CA ARG A 71 -1.60 53.01 45.47
C ARG A 71 -2.09 52.86 44.04
N LYS A 72 -2.45 53.97 43.38
CA LYS A 72 -2.75 54.01 41.93
C LYS A 72 -1.68 54.80 41.20
N PHE A 73 -1.09 54.20 40.17
CA PHE A 73 -0.02 54.79 39.38
C PHE A 73 -0.51 55.18 37.98
N THR A 74 -0.08 56.35 37.48
CA THR A 74 -0.49 56.90 36.17
C THR A 74 0.61 56.87 35.11
N SER A 75 1.82 56.41 35.47
CA SER A 75 2.92 56.26 34.52
C SER A 75 3.93 55.20 34.97
N LEU A 76 4.53 54.52 34.00
CA LEU A 76 5.55 53.48 34.18
C LEU A 76 6.71 53.61 33.18
N TYR A 77 7.78 52.85 33.42
CA TYR A 77 8.96 52.70 32.56
C TYR A 77 9.32 51.22 32.44
N VAL A 78 9.66 50.77 31.23
CA VAL A 78 10.15 49.39 30.97
C VAL A 78 11.68 49.42 30.91
N SER A 79 12.35 48.49 31.59
CA SER A 79 13.81 48.39 31.61
C SER A 79 14.33 47.18 30.81
N SER A 80 15.51 47.33 30.21
CA SER A 80 16.32 46.24 29.68
C SER A 80 16.47 45.08 30.66
N HIS A 81 16.66 45.41 31.95
CA HIS A 81 16.97 44.53 33.08
C HIS A 81 15.79 43.66 33.55
N GLY A 82 14.76 43.44 32.73
CA GLY A 82 13.66 42.50 32.99
C GLY A 82 12.66 42.96 34.06
N LEU A 83 12.44 44.27 34.19
CA LEU A 83 11.50 44.88 35.12
C LEU A 83 10.71 46.06 34.53
N ILE A 84 9.61 46.39 35.20
CA ILE A 84 8.78 47.58 35.02
C ILE A 84 8.86 48.40 36.31
N SER A 85 9.04 49.72 36.21
CA SER A 85 9.09 50.65 37.34
C SER A 85 8.02 51.74 37.22
N PHE A 86 7.47 52.19 38.34
CA PHE A 86 6.36 53.15 38.37
C PHE A 86 6.79 54.50 38.96
N GLU A 87 6.23 55.60 38.45
CA GLU A 87 6.56 57.01 38.76
C GLU A 87 8.01 57.45 38.49
N LYS A 88 9.01 56.61 38.76
CA LYS A 88 10.44 56.91 38.68
C LYS A 88 11.19 55.82 37.92
N VAL A 89 12.21 56.23 37.16
CA VAL A 89 13.18 55.34 36.51
C VAL A 89 13.95 54.54 37.56
N PHE A 90 14.03 53.21 37.39
CA PHE A 90 14.90 52.34 38.18
C PHE A 90 15.88 51.58 37.26
N ALA A 91 17.17 51.90 37.39
CA ALA A 91 18.23 51.47 36.47
C ALA A 91 19.26 50.49 37.09
N SER A 92 18.92 49.82 38.19
CA SER A 92 19.85 48.87 38.81
C SER A 92 19.87 47.56 38.03
N TYR A 93 21.04 47.15 37.55
CA TYR A 93 21.27 45.88 36.84
C TYR A 93 21.67 44.73 37.77
N LYS A 94 22.26 45.02 38.94
CA LYS A 94 22.58 44.00 39.95
C LYS A 94 21.32 43.60 40.72
N PRO A 95 20.85 42.34 40.63
CA PRO A 95 19.68 41.90 41.36
C PRO A 95 19.93 41.86 42.87
N LYS A 96 18.85 42.06 43.62
CA LYS A 96 18.76 41.73 45.05
C LYS A 96 17.47 40.93 45.24
N ARG A 97 17.45 40.03 46.23
CA ARG A 97 16.17 39.51 46.76
C ARG A 97 15.31 40.70 47.18
N PHE A 98 13.98 40.63 46.98
CA PHE A 98 13.06 41.70 47.41
C PHE A 98 12.84 41.63 48.93
N SER A 99 13.91 41.99 49.63
CA SER A 99 14.03 42.22 51.07
C SER A 99 13.48 43.63 51.40
N PRO A 100 13.26 44.02 52.67
CA PRO A 100 12.62 45.28 53.06
C PRO A 100 13.22 46.60 52.54
N LEU A 101 14.42 46.55 51.93
CA LEU A 101 15.32 47.68 51.70
C LEU A 101 15.67 47.90 50.21
N VAL A 102 14.83 47.48 49.25
CA VAL A 102 15.03 47.77 47.81
C VAL A 102 14.54 49.19 47.45
N GLY A 103 14.99 50.18 48.22
CA GLY A 103 14.81 51.61 47.98
C GLY A 103 13.36 52.12 47.88
N ASN A 104 13.22 53.39 47.49
CA ASN A 104 11.92 54.06 47.36
C ASN A 104 11.33 53.91 45.93
N PHE A 105 11.38 52.68 45.39
CA PHE A 105 10.99 52.35 44.01
C PHE A 105 9.93 51.26 43.96
N THR A 106 8.75 51.60 43.43
CA THR A 106 7.70 50.62 43.14
C THR A 106 8.01 49.90 41.82
N ILE A 107 8.20 48.58 41.86
CA ILE A 107 8.59 47.78 40.69
C ILE A 107 7.85 46.44 40.60
N ILE A 108 7.63 45.99 39.36
CA ILE A 108 7.20 44.64 38.98
C ILE A 108 8.36 44.02 38.19
N ALA A 109 8.85 42.87 38.62
CA ALA A 109 10.03 42.22 38.05
C ALA A 109 9.73 40.75 37.68
N PRO A 110 9.32 40.46 36.43
CA PRO A 110 9.24 39.07 35.96
C PRO A 110 10.61 38.37 35.99
N PHE A 111 11.72 39.10 35.76
CA PHE A 111 13.08 38.56 35.82
C PHE A 111 14.10 39.70 35.95
N TRP A 112 14.29 40.27 37.14
CA TRP A 112 15.26 41.34 37.36
C TRP A 112 16.70 40.79 37.31
N ALA A 113 17.49 41.19 36.30
CA ALA A 113 18.89 40.82 36.18
C ALA A 113 19.70 41.74 35.25
N ASP A 114 21.01 41.51 35.22
CA ASP A 114 21.95 42.16 34.30
C ASP A 114 21.80 41.60 32.87
N VAL A 115 20.73 42.04 32.20
CA VAL A 115 20.33 41.64 30.85
C VAL A 115 21.06 42.46 29.78
N ALA A 116 21.76 41.79 28.87
CA ALA A 116 22.37 42.38 27.69
C ALA A 116 21.58 42.07 26.41
N ARG A 117 21.41 43.08 25.53
CA ARG A 117 20.90 42.96 24.16
C ARG A 117 21.95 43.33 23.11
N ARG A 118 23.16 42.76 23.24
CA ARG A 118 24.28 43.07 22.34
C ARG A 118 24.22 42.38 20.97
N TYR A 119 23.40 41.32 20.81
CA TYR A 119 23.54 40.40 19.67
C TYR A 119 22.25 39.80 19.09
N ILE A 120 21.31 39.36 19.95
CA ILE A 120 20.09 38.64 19.54
C ILE A 120 18.95 39.06 20.47
N GLY A 121 17.71 39.04 19.95
CA GLY A 121 16.50 39.25 20.74
C GLY A 121 16.01 40.70 20.79
N GLY A 122 14.88 40.91 21.45
CA GLY A 122 14.18 42.19 21.50
C GLY A 122 13.36 42.36 22.77
N ILE A 123 13.08 43.61 23.12
CA ILE A 123 12.18 43.95 24.22
C ILE A 123 11.06 44.78 23.62
N PHE A 124 9.86 44.23 23.68
CA PHE A 124 8.67 44.74 23.00
C PHE A 124 7.63 45.10 24.06
N TYR A 125 7.02 46.27 23.98
CA TYR A 125 6.02 46.70 24.97
C TYR A 125 4.93 47.60 24.41
N ARG A 126 3.72 47.51 24.97
CA ARG A 126 2.59 48.40 24.65
C ARG A 126 1.53 48.43 25.74
N GLN A 127 0.79 49.54 25.81
CA GLN A 127 -0.57 49.50 26.36
C GLN A 127 -1.57 49.06 25.30
N ASN A 128 -2.54 48.22 25.68
CA ASN A 128 -3.49 47.57 24.79
C ASN A 128 -4.93 47.76 25.29
N ASN A 129 -5.83 48.04 24.35
CA ASN A 129 -7.27 48.16 24.58
C ASN A 129 -8.10 47.29 23.60
N SER A 130 -7.48 46.32 22.92
CA SER A 130 -8.21 45.35 22.09
C SER A 130 -9.17 44.53 22.95
N GLN A 131 -10.48 44.70 22.71
CA GLN A 131 -11.55 44.05 23.47
C GLN A 131 -11.42 42.51 23.49
N TYR A 132 -10.97 41.90 22.38
CA TYR A 132 -10.70 40.47 22.32
C TYR A 132 -9.60 40.04 23.31
N LEU A 133 -8.45 40.73 23.30
CA LEU A 133 -7.34 40.40 24.21
C LEU A 133 -7.67 40.72 25.68
N LEU A 134 -8.44 41.78 25.93
CA LEU A 134 -8.96 42.12 27.26
C LEU A 134 -9.89 41.04 27.78
N GLU A 135 -10.82 40.52 26.97
CA GLU A 135 -11.75 39.48 27.41
C GLU A 135 -11.08 38.12 27.60
N VAL A 136 -10.16 37.73 26.71
CA VAL A 136 -9.32 36.51 26.90
C VAL A 136 -8.54 36.59 28.21
N ALA A 137 -7.90 37.73 28.51
CA ALA A 137 -7.18 37.91 29.76
C ALA A 137 -8.12 38.01 30.99
N SER A 138 -9.37 38.45 30.80
CA SER A 138 -10.39 38.48 31.85
C SER A 138 -10.91 37.07 32.16
N ILE A 139 -11.06 36.21 31.17
CA ILE A 139 -11.34 34.78 31.36
C ILE A 139 -10.25 34.13 32.22
N ASP A 140 -8.97 34.38 31.91
CA ASP A 140 -7.84 33.87 32.71
C ASP A 140 -7.91 34.37 34.17
N VAL A 141 -8.19 35.65 34.41
CA VAL A 141 -8.34 36.19 35.78
C VAL A 141 -9.51 35.53 36.51
N ARG A 142 -10.68 35.37 35.86
CA ARG A 142 -11.86 34.72 36.47
C ARG A 142 -11.62 33.24 36.77
N LYS A 143 -10.80 32.55 35.96
CA LYS A 143 -10.30 31.18 36.21
C LYS A 143 -9.32 31.12 37.39
N ALA A 144 -8.36 32.05 37.46
CA ALA A 144 -7.30 32.09 38.46
C ALA A 144 -7.77 32.60 39.85
N PHE A 145 -8.77 33.48 39.88
CA PHE A 145 -9.34 34.08 41.08
C PHE A 145 -10.88 33.97 41.03
N PRO A 146 -11.47 32.82 41.41
CA PRO A 146 -12.92 32.59 41.30
C PRO A 146 -13.77 33.59 42.09
N GLU A 147 -13.23 34.18 43.16
CA GLU A 147 -13.89 35.26 43.91
C GLU A 147 -14.08 36.55 43.08
N PHE A 148 -13.34 36.70 41.97
CA PHE A 148 -13.46 37.77 40.99
C PHE A 148 -14.24 37.36 39.73
N SER A 149 -15.21 36.44 39.86
CA SER A 149 -16.07 35.91 38.78
C SER A 149 -16.79 36.93 37.88
N ARG A 150 -16.78 38.23 38.21
CA ARG A 150 -17.32 39.32 37.36
C ARG A 150 -16.27 40.31 36.84
N PHE A 151 -14.98 40.02 37.00
CA PHE A 151 -13.91 40.87 36.51
C PHE A 151 -13.89 40.94 34.97
N SER A 152 -13.71 42.15 34.45
CA SER A 152 -13.47 42.44 33.05
C SER A 152 -12.44 43.58 32.97
N ALA A 153 -11.27 43.32 32.40
CA ALA A 153 -10.20 44.29 32.27
C ALA A 153 -10.59 45.36 31.23
N ILE A 154 -10.48 46.64 31.60
CA ILE A 154 -10.66 47.77 30.67
C ILE A 154 -9.33 48.25 30.07
N TRP A 155 -8.21 47.81 30.67
CA TRP A 155 -6.86 48.18 30.25
C TRP A 155 -5.86 47.05 30.49
N MET A 156 -4.93 46.91 29.55
CA MET A 156 -3.83 45.95 29.58
C MET A 156 -2.51 46.68 29.26
N PHE A 157 -1.40 46.24 29.86
CA PHE A 157 -0.06 46.54 29.40
C PHE A 157 0.75 45.26 29.26
N VAL A 158 1.47 45.12 28.14
CA VAL A 158 2.30 43.97 27.80
C VAL A 158 3.74 44.43 27.71
N ALA A 159 4.67 43.68 28.32
CA ALA A 159 6.10 43.79 28.07
C ALA A 159 6.70 42.41 27.90
N THR A 160 7.44 42.17 26.81
CA THR A 160 8.01 40.88 26.44
C THR A 160 9.50 41.02 26.17
N TRP A 161 10.31 40.27 26.90
CA TRP A 161 11.75 40.13 26.69
C TRP A 161 11.97 38.83 25.93
N LYS A 162 12.20 38.90 24.61
CA LYS A 162 12.37 37.73 23.72
C LYS A 162 13.84 37.48 23.44
N ASN A 163 14.31 36.27 23.73
CA ASN A 163 15.65 35.76 23.47
C ASN A 163 16.79 36.63 24.05
N VAL A 164 16.59 37.20 25.25
CA VAL A 164 17.58 38.09 25.86
C VAL A 164 18.73 37.34 26.55
N THR A 165 19.94 37.89 26.47
CA THR A 165 21.18 37.27 27.00
C THR A 165 21.65 37.93 28.31
N PHE A 166 22.54 37.26 29.04
CA PHE A 166 23.17 37.82 30.24
C PHE A 166 24.35 38.73 29.89
N TYR A 167 24.61 39.75 30.72
CA TYR A 167 25.83 40.53 30.61
C TYR A 167 27.06 39.64 30.83
N GLY A 168 28.02 39.73 29.90
CA GLY A 168 29.17 38.82 29.82
C GLY A 168 28.98 37.62 28.90
N SER A 169 27.79 37.40 28.34
CA SER A 169 27.60 36.51 27.18
C SER A 169 28.42 37.01 25.99
N HIS A 170 29.22 36.12 25.42
CA HIS A 170 29.96 36.34 24.17
C HIS A 170 29.22 35.58 23.06
N ASN A 171 28.91 36.24 21.94
CA ASN A 171 28.17 35.66 20.80
C ASN A 171 29.03 34.66 19.98
N ASN A 172 29.54 33.64 20.66
CA ASN A 172 30.25 32.50 20.14
C ASN A 172 29.34 31.27 20.17
N TYR A 173 29.82 30.17 19.59
CA TYR A 173 29.07 28.91 19.49
C TYR A 173 28.59 28.35 20.83
N MET A 174 29.27 28.65 21.95
CA MET A 174 28.91 28.15 23.28
C MET A 174 27.75 28.90 23.93
N THR A 175 27.69 30.25 23.85
CA THR A 175 26.69 31.03 24.61
C THR A 175 25.56 31.62 23.76
N LYS A 176 25.66 31.59 22.42
CA LYS A 176 24.65 32.13 21.48
C LYS A 176 23.22 31.62 21.72
N ASN A 177 23.06 30.38 22.18
CA ASN A 177 21.75 29.76 22.41
C ASN A 177 21.25 29.89 23.87
N ILE A 178 22.02 30.54 24.75
CA ILE A 178 21.71 30.70 26.18
C ILE A 178 20.93 32.01 26.35
N THR A 179 19.62 31.90 26.22
CA THR A 179 18.69 33.04 26.07
C THR A 179 17.42 32.82 26.87
N ASN A 180 16.93 33.88 27.51
CA ASN A 180 15.70 33.88 28.26
C ASN A 180 14.57 34.51 27.42
N THR A 181 13.36 33.95 27.52
CA THR A 181 12.14 34.50 26.90
C THR A 181 10.98 34.47 27.88
N PHE A 182 10.54 35.66 28.29
CA PHE A 182 9.51 35.88 29.29
C PHE A 182 8.69 37.14 29.00
N GLN A 183 7.47 37.18 29.53
CA GLN A 183 6.52 38.29 29.35
C GLN A 183 5.83 38.63 30.68
N SER A 184 5.55 39.91 30.88
CA SER A 184 4.63 40.40 31.92
C SER A 184 3.42 41.06 31.26
N VAL A 185 2.24 40.75 31.79
CA VAL A 185 0.95 41.33 31.38
C VAL A 185 0.27 41.91 32.62
N LEU A 186 0.07 43.21 32.63
CA LEU A 186 -0.66 43.96 33.66
C LEU A 186 -2.11 44.14 33.19
N LEU A 187 -3.08 43.97 34.10
CA LEU A 187 -4.52 44.01 33.82
C LEU A 187 -5.24 44.82 34.90
N THR A 188 -6.21 45.68 34.53
CA THR A 188 -7.08 46.34 35.52
C THR A 188 -8.45 46.72 34.94
N ASP A 189 -9.45 46.76 35.82
CA ASP A 189 -10.77 47.38 35.60
C ASP A 189 -10.82 48.85 36.13
N GLY A 190 -9.68 49.37 36.60
CA GLY A 190 -9.55 50.67 37.27
C GLY A 190 -9.73 50.63 38.80
N ARG A 191 -10.14 49.49 39.37
CA ARG A 191 -10.31 49.25 40.82
C ARG A 191 -9.41 48.12 41.32
N TYR A 192 -9.53 46.95 40.71
CA TYR A 192 -8.74 45.74 40.97
C TYR A 192 -7.64 45.60 39.93
N SER A 193 -6.55 44.92 40.28
CA SER A 193 -5.44 44.73 39.36
C SER A 193 -4.79 43.37 39.49
N PHE A 194 -4.37 42.86 38.33
CA PHE A 194 -3.77 41.54 38.21
C PHE A 194 -2.53 41.62 37.32
N VAL A 195 -1.56 40.77 37.61
CA VAL A 195 -0.32 40.63 36.86
C VAL A 195 -0.11 39.16 36.52
N ARG A 196 0.04 38.87 35.23
CA ARG A 196 0.43 37.56 34.71
C ARG A 196 1.90 37.61 34.29
N PHE A 197 2.70 36.64 34.70
CA PHE A 197 4.02 36.37 34.13
C PHE A 197 3.94 35.08 33.30
N ASN A 198 4.50 35.11 32.09
CA ASN A 198 4.61 33.96 31.20
C ASN A 198 6.11 33.67 30.96
N TYR A 199 6.55 32.43 31.15
CA TYR A 199 7.93 31.99 31.01
C TYR A 199 8.04 30.85 29.99
N HIS A 200 8.45 31.18 28.76
CA HIS A 200 8.68 30.17 27.71
C HIS A 200 10.03 29.47 27.90
N LYS A 201 11.06 30.23 28.26
CA LYS A 201 12.43 29.72 28.40
C LYS A 201 13.20 30.55 29.42
N ILE A 202 13.78 29.90 30.43
CA ILE A 202 14.80 30.48 31.32
C ILE A 202 15.96 29.50 31.36
N THR A 203 17.12 29.88 30.83
CA THR A 203 18.35 29.07 30.80
C THR A 203 19.53 29.71 31.53
N TRP A 204 19.39 30.98 31.93
CA TRP A 204 20.38 31.70 32.72
C TRP A 204 19.70 32.50 33.85
N THR A 205 20.40 32.73 34.95
CA THR A 205 19.88 33.43 36.14
C THR A 205 20.72 34.61 36.59
N THR A 206 21.97 34.73 36.14
CA THR A 206 22.94 35.70 36.64
C THR A 206 23.89 36.21 35.55
N GLY A 207 24.15 37.52 35.50
CA GLY A 207 25.23 38.10 34.67
C GLY A 207 26.61 38.06 35.35
N THR A 208 27.70 38.17 34.57
CA THR A 208 29.06 38.08 35.13
C THR A 208 29.35 39.15 36.18
N THR A 209 28.79 40.35 36.02
CA THR A 209 28.86 41.47 36.97
C THR A 209 28.22 41.19 38.35
N SER A 210 27.46 40.09 38.46
CA SER A 210 26.81 39.59 39.68
C SER A 210 27.32 38.20 40.11
N GLY A 211 28.50 37.78 39.59
CA GLY A 211 29.16 36.52 39.93
C GLY A 211 28.73 35.31 39.09
N GLY A 212 27.96 35.51 38.02
CA GLY A 212 27.55 34.43 37.11
C GLY A 212 28.71 33.91 36.25
N ASN A 213 28.74 32.60 36.01
CA ASN A 213 29.74 31.96 35.18
C ASN A 213 29.62 32.40 33.70
N PRO A 214 30.68 32.91 33.06
CA PRO A 214 30.62 33.48 31.70
C PRO A 214 30.24 32.48 30.60
N LYS A 215 30.29 31.16 30.87
CA LYS A 215 29.90 30.12 29.91
C LYS A 215 28.41 29.83 29.88
N ASN A 216 27.65 30.14 30.94
CA ASN A 216 26.23 29.77 31.04
C ASN A 216 25.31 30.76 31.79
N GLY A 217 25.85 31.79 32.44
CA GLY A 217 25.04 32.75 33.21
C GLY A 217 24.37 32.14 34.45
N LEU A 218 25.01 31.17 35.09
CA LEU A 218 24.55 30.51 36.33
C LEU A 218 25.55 30.71 37.49
N GLY A 219 25.08 30.53 38.72
CA GLY A 219 25.84 30.83 39.95
C GLY A 219 25.81 32.32 40.31
N GLY A 220 26.51 32.73 41.36
CA GLY A 220 26.50 34.12 41.85
C GLY A 220 25.15 34.53 42.47
N THR A 221 24.75 35.79 42.28
CA THR A 221 23.47 36.31 42.78
C THR A 221 22.37 36.15 41.73
N GLU A 222 21.48 35.16 41.89
CA GLU A 222 20.35 34.93 40.99
C GLU A 222 19.41 36.16 40.86
N ALA A 223 18.76 36.24 39.70
CA ALA A 223 17.75 37.23 39.34
C ALA A 223 16.63 37.39 40.39
N GLY A 224 16.13 38.62 40.54
CA GLY A 224 14.95 38.91 41.35
C GLY A 224 13.67 38.69 40.56
N CYS A 225 12.87 37.67 40.91
CA CYS A 225 11.51 37.51 40.36
C CYS A 225 10.45 37.85 41.42
N GLY A 226 9.62 38.87 41.19
CA GLY A 226 8.73 39.41 42.22
C GLY A 226 8.26 40.85 42.05
N PHE A 227 7.93 41.46 43.19
CA PHE A 227 7.27 42.76 43.34
C PHE A 227 7.86 43.51 44.53
N ASN A 228 7.98 44.84 44.43
CA ASN A 228 8.40 45.69 45.54
C ASN A 228 7.56 46.98 45.55
N ALA A 229 7.05 47.37 46.71
CA ALA A 229 6.22 48.56 46.84
C ALA A 229 7.03 49.86 46.81
N GLY A 230 8.29 49.82 47.24
CA GLY A 230 9.10 51.03 47.45
C GLY A 230 8.71 51.82 48.71
N PHE A 231 7.95 51.22 49.62
CA PHE A 231 7.55 51.76 50.92
C PHE A 231 7.08 50.64 51.86
N GLY A 232 6.87 50.94 53.14
CA GLY A 232 6.10 50.12 54.08
C GLY A 232 6.68 48.76 54.48
N ASN A 233 7.85 48.36 53.95
CA ASN A 233 8.29 46.96 53.95
C ASN A 233 7.23 46.03 53.31
N HIS A 234 6.85 46.34 52.07
CA HIS A 234 5.93 45.51 51.29
C HIS A 234 6.62 45.03 50.01
N SER A 235 6.86 43.73 49.94
CA SER A 235 7.45 43.06 48.79
C SER A 235 6.88 41.65 48.63
N TYR A 236 7.11 41.05 47.47
CA TYR A 236 6.81 39.65 47.20
C TYR A 236 7.91 39.06 46.33
N ASN A 237 8.36 37.84 46.64
CA ASN A 237 9.31 37.09 45.82
C ASN A 237 8.55 35.86 45.29
N VAL A 238 8.58 35.62 43.98
CA VAL A 238 7.92 34.46 43.34
C VAL A 238 8.82 33.23 43.42
N ALA A 239 10.09 33.40 43.04
CA ALA A 239 11.16 32.50 43.46
C ALA A 239 11.44 32.71 44.96
N PHE A 240 12.00 31.70 45.64
CA PHE A 240 12.43 31.79 47.05
C PHE A 240 11.36 32.15 48.11
N ASN A 241 10.05 32.16 47.82
CA ASN A 241 9.04 32.24 48.88
C ASN A 241 9.08 30.95 49.74
N GLY A 242 9.00 31.10 51.07
CA GLY A 242 9.47 30.10 52.04
C GLY A 242 8.80 28.72 51.97
N TYR A 243 7.59 28.64 51.40
CA TYR A 243 6.84 27.39 51.25
C TYR A 243 7.01 26.71 49.88
N ARG A 244 7.67 27.37 48.90
CA ARG A 244 8.00 26.79 47.58
C ARG A 244 9.50 26.62 47.34
N ASN A 245 10.32 27.56 47.83
CA ASN A 245 11.79 27.64 47.67
C ASN A 245 12.33 27.22 46.28
N ILE A 246 11.70 27.73 45.21
CA ILE A 246 12.08 27.42 43.82
C ILE A 246 13.19 28.35 43.33
N SER A 247 14.05 27.86 42.45
CA SER A 247 15.02 28.68 41.70
C SER A 247 14.31 29.43 40.57
N VAL A 248 14.92 30.50 40.06
CA VAL A 248 14.42 31.22 38.88
C VAL A 248 14.41 30.32 37.63
N LEU A 249 15.26 29.29 37.58
CA LEU A 249 15.25 28.24 36.53
C LEU A 249 13.96 27.42 36.50
N ASP A 250 13.24 27.30 37.62
CA ASP A 250 12.01 26.49 37.71
C ASP A 250 10.79 27.17 37.09
N LEU A 251 10.83 28.50 36.91
CA LEU A 251 9.67 29.32 36.55
C LEU A 251 8.95 28.91 35.24
N PRO A 252 9.63 28.40 34.18
CA PRO A 252 8.96 27.86 32.98
C PRO A 252 8.16 26.58 33.22
N PHE A 253 8.50 25.82 34.26
CA PHE A 253 7.96 24.47 34.50
C PHE A 253 6.92 24.48 35.63
N LYS A 254 7.13 25.30 36.66
CA LYS A 254 6.23 25.47 37.81
C LYS A 254 5.21 26.60 37.56
N THR A 255 4.22 26.71 38.44
CA THR A 255 3.05 27.61 38.29
C THR A 255 2.32 27.82 39.63
N ASN A 256 1.46 28.84 39.70
CA ASN A 256 0.43 28.98 40.73
C ASN A 256 -1.03 28.91 40.20
N VAL A 257 -1.22 28.67 38.90
CA VAL A 257 -2.54 28.56 38.23
C VAL A 257 -2.77 27.20 37.55
N ASN A 258 -1.99 26.18 37.90
CA ASN A 258 -2.00 24.87 37.22
C ASN A 258 -1.75 24.95 35.69
N LYS A 259 -1.00 25.95 35.19
CA LYS A 259 -0.56 26.06 33.79
C LYS A 259 0.93 26.42 33.77
N SER A 260 1.78 25.46 33.43
CA SER A 260 3.25 25.58 33.55
C SER A 260 3.81 26.81 32.81
N GLY A 261 4.71 27.52 33.47
CA GLY A 261 5.26 28.78 32.95
C GLY A 261 4.33 29.99 33.09
N VAL A 262 3.06 29.81 33.49
CA VAL A 262 2.12 30.90 33.79
C VAL A 262 2.02 31.09 35.30
N TRP A 263 2.14 32.34 35.73
CA TRP A 263 1.99 32.76 37.12
C TRP A 263 1.07 33.97 37.19
N MET A 264 0.07 33.97 38.07
CA MET A 264 -0.88 35.07 38.20
C MET A 264 -1.00 35.57 39.64
N PHE A 265 -1.04 36.89 39.78
CA PHE A 265 -1.06 37.58 41.05
C PHE A 265 -2.08 38.71 41.03
N ARG A 266 -2.82 38.91 42.12
CA ARG A 266 -3.61 40.13 42.36
C ARG A 266 -2.74 41.14 43.10
N THR A 267 -2.81 42.41 42.69
CA THR A 267 -1.82 43.43 43.06
C THR A 267 -2.41 44.72 43.65
N ASP A 268 -3.74 44.91 43.65
CA ASP A 268 -4.37 46.14 44.13
C ASP A 268 -4.33 46.34 45.65
N GLY A 269 -4.28 45.25 46.42
CA GLY A 269 -4.15 45.29 47.88
C GLY A 269 -2.75 45.69 48.35
N ILE A 270 -2.59 45.93 49.66
CA ILE A 270 -1.30 46.26 50.29
C ILE A 270 -0.30 45.08 50.29
N THR A 271 -0.78 43.87 50.04
CA THR A 271 0.02 42.66 49.79
C THR A 271 -0.35 42.03 48.46
N ILE A 272 0.63 41.40 47.81
CA ILE A 272 0.42 40.59 46.61
C ILE A 272 -0.28 39.29 47.02
N GLN A 273 -1.33 38.91 46.28
CA GLN A 273 -2.09 37.67 46.52
C GLN A 273 -1.90 36.73 45.34
N GLU A 274 -1.54 35.47 45.61
CA GLU A 274 -1.48 34.46 44.56
C GLU A 274 -2.88 34.02 44.10
N ALA A 275 -2.96 33.51 42.88
CA ALA A 275 -4.11 32.78 42.38
C ALA A 275 -4.42 31.54 43.25
N LYS A 276 -5.70 31.17 43.28
CA LYS A 276 -6.23 29.99 43.99
C LYS A 276 -7.01 29.04 43.09
N GLY A 277 -7.59 29.58 42.03
CA GLY A 277 -8.19 28.81 40.93
C GLY A 277 -7.16 28.39 39.90
N LYS A 278 -7.63 27.81 38.79
CA LYS A 278 -6.78 27.17 37.80
C LYS A 278 -7.09 27.65 36.38
N VAL A 279 -6.06 28.01 35.62
CA VAL A 279 -6.15 28.38 34.20
C VAL A 279 -6.05 27.12 33.34
N GLU A 280 -7.11 26.33 33.38
CA GLU A 280 -7.26 25.10 32.60
C GLU A 280 -7.96 25.40 31.25
N ASP A 281 -7.56 24.70 30.20
CA ASP A 281 -7.95 24.94 28.80
C ASP A 281 -8.32 23.62 28.10
N LYS A 282 -9.21 23.68 27.10
CA LYS A 282 -9.42 22.53 26.20
C LYS A 282 -8.14 22.22 25.41
N PRO A 283 -7.95 20.97 24.93
CA PRO A 283 -6.87 20.65 23.99
C PRO A 283 -6.88 21.57 22.75
N ARG A 284 -5.69 21.91 22.27
CA ARG A 284 -5.42 22.72 21.08
C ARG A 284 -4.18 22.19 20.35
N ASN A 285 -3.97 22.65 19.12
CA ASN A 285 -2.80 22.34 18.30
C ASN A 285 -2.55 20.82 18.17
N VAL A 286 -3.62 20.03 18.14
CA VAL A 286 -3.51 18.58 18.03
C VAL A 286 -2.98 18.24 16.64
N THR A 287 -1.90 17.47 16.59
CA THR A 287 -1.19 17.09 15.37
C THR A 287 -0.73 15.64 15.44
N VAL A 288 -0.51 15.01 14.28
CA VAL A 288 0.04 13.65 14.18
C VAL A 288 1.22 13.64 13.22
N SER A 289 2.30 12.99 13.66
CA SER A 289 3.55 12.84 12.92
C SER A 289 4.03 11.37 12.90
N PRO A 290 4.64 10.90 11.79
CA PRO A 290 4.65 11.52 10.47
C PRO A 290 3.24 11.60 9.85
N SER A 291 2.98 12.64 9.04
CA SER A 291 1.70 12.83 8.33
C SER A 291 1.54 11.96 7.08
N HIS A 292 2.62 11.33 6.62
CA HIS A 292 2.62 10.37 5.52
C HIS A 292 3.75 9.36 5.75
N LEU A 293 3.45 8.06 5.59
CA LEU A 293 4.44 6.99 5.74
C LEU A 293 4.19 5.86 4.75
N VAL A 294 5.26 5.20 4.30
CA VAL A 294 5.20 4.03 3.44
C VAL A 294 6.06 2.93 4.05
N LEU A 295 5.43 1.85 4.50
CA LEU A 295 6.07 0.71 5.18
C LEU A 295 5.87 -0.57 4.37
N ASN A 296 6.67 -1.59 4.65
CA ASN A 296 6.45 -2.97 4.19
C ASN A 296 5.63 -3.74 5.22
N GLU A 297 5.02 -4.87 4.85
CA GLU A 297 4.43 -5.78 5.86
C GLU A 297 5.51 -6.30 6.83
N THR A 298 5.09 -6.74 8.02
CA THR A 298 5.94 -7.08 9.18
C THR A 298 6.67 -5.93 9.89
N GLU A 299 6.83 -4.76 9.27
CA GLU A 299 7.45 -3.60 9.93
C GLU A 299 6.60 -3.03 11.09
N THR A 300 7.21 -2.18 11.90
CA THR A 300 6.53 -1.48 13.01
C THR A 300 6.04 -0.10 12.58
N LEU A 301 4.73 0.11 12.62
CA LEU A 301 4.14 1.45 12.54
C LEU A 301 4.32 2.17 13.87
N THR A 302 4.90 3.37 13.84
CA THR A 302 4.97 4.29 14.98
C THR A 302 4.45 5.66 14.57
N LEU A 303 3.38 6.14 15.22
CA LEU A 303 2.83 7.48 15.06
C LEU A 303 2.81 8.20 16.40
N THR A 304 3.20 9.47 16.40
CA THR A 304 3.16 10.34 17.59
C THR A 304 2.08 11.40 17.42
N CYS A 305 1.21 11.53 18.41
CA CYS A 305 0.24 12.61 18.52
C CYS A 305 0.77 13.67 19.48
N ASP A 306 0.75 14.94 19.08
CA ASP A 306 1.19 16.06 19.91
C ASP A 306 0.07 17.09 20.07
N ALA A 307 -0.11 17.61 21.28
CA ALA A 307 -1.22 18.47 21.65
C ALA A 307 -0.86 19.44 22.78
N SER A 308 -1.30 20.68 22.66
CA SER A 308 -1.28 21.67 23.74
C SER A 308 -2.53 21.48 24.62
N THR A 309 -2.40 20.73 25.72
CA THR A 309 -3.50 20.41 26.64
C THR A 309 -3.11 20.71 28.07
N ASN A 310 -4.02 21.33 28.83
CA ASN A 310 -3.82 21.59 30.25
C ASN A 310 -5.16 21.55 31.03
N PRO A 311 -5.44 20.52 31.85
CA PRO A 311 -4.57 19.39 32.23
C PRO A 311 -4.20 18.42 31.10
N ALA A 312 -3.44 17.37 31.44
CA ALA A 312 -3.14 16.28 30.53
C ALA A 312 -4.44 15.66 29.97
N GLY A 313 -4.57 15.65 28.65
CA GLY A 313 -5.73 15.08 27.95
C GLY A 313 -5.58 13.59 27.70
N ASN A 314 -6.71 12.89 27.61
CA ASN A 314 -6.77 11.48 27.22
C ASN A 314 -6.74 11.37 25.70
N TYR A 315 -5.82 10.56 25.18
CA TYR A 315 -5.68 10.30 23.75
C TYR A 315 -6.61 9.16 23.31
N SER A 316 -7.05 9.20 22.06
CA SER A 316 -7.71 8.08 21.38
C SER A 316 -7.35 8.12 19.90
N TRP A 317 -7.06 6.96 19.32
CA TRP A 317 -6.69 6.84 17.92
C TRP A 317 -7.82 6.23 17.08
N SER A 318 -7.86 6.58 15.81
CA SER A 318 -8.77 6.01 14.82
C SER A 318 -8.06 5.70 13.51
N LEU A 319 -8.54 4.69 12.79
CA LEU A 319 -8.11 4.29 11.45
C LEU A 319 -9.33 4.28 10.53
N ASN A 320 -9.28 5.03 9.43
CA ASN A 320 -10.36 5.14 8.43
C ASN A 320 -11.72 5.50 9.09
N GLY A 321 -11.68 6.35 10.12
CA GLY A 321 -12.86 6.77 10.91
C GLY A 321 -13.30 5.83 12.03
N LYS A 322 -12.76 4.60 12.12
CA LYS A 322 -13.07 3.65 13.22
C LYS A 322 -12.08 3.82 14.38
N ILE A 323 -12.58 3.93 15.61
CA ILE A 323 -11.76 4.00 16.82
C ILE A 323 -10.96 2.68 17.01
N LEU A 324 -9.70 2.82 17.41
CA LEU A 324 -8.78 1.75 17.76
C LEU A 324 -8.84 1.51 19.28
N GLU A 325 -9.72 0.61 19.70
CA GLU A 325 -9.93 0.30 21.11
C GLU A 325 -8.64 -0.03 21.86
N GLY A 326 -8.50 0.51 23.08
CA GLY A 326 -7.30 0.36 23.91
C GLY A 326 -6.06 1.14 23.45
N LYS A 327 -6.08 1.83 22.29
CA LYS A 327 -4.98 2.71 21.87
C LYS A 327 -5.19 4.12 22.42
N THR A 328 -4.79 4.33 23.66
CA THR A 328 -4.98 5.57 24.44
C THR A 328 -3.68 6.33 24.80
N ASN A 329 -2.55 5.90 24.24
CA ASN A 329 -1.24 6.53 24.47
C ASN A 329 -0.95 7.68 23.48
N ARG A 330 -0.10 8.62 23.90
CA ARG A 330 0.44 9.70 23.02
C ARG A 330 1.13 9.16 21.77
N VAL A 331 1.79 8.00 21.88
CA VAL A 331 2.42 7.28 20.77
C VAL A 331 1.61 6.01 20.47
N LEU A 332 1.18 5.86 19.22
CA LEU A 332 0.60 4.64 18.69
C LEU A 332 1.70 3.80 18.05
N THR A 333 2.02 2.67 18.67
CA THR A 333 2.82 1.59 18.06
C THR A 333 1.94 0.42 17.62
N LYS A 334 2.30 -0.19 16.49
CA LYS A 334 1.88 -1.54 16.09
C LYS A 334 3.01 -2.24 15.34
N ASP A 335 3.53 -3.31 15.92
CA ASP A 335 4.45 -4.24 15.26
C ASP A 335 3.70 -5.22 14.36
N ASN A 336 4.43 -5.86 13.43
CA ASN A 336 3.90 -6.85 12.50
C ASN A 336 2.67 -6.34 11.71
N ILE A 337 2.80 -5.17 11.10
CA ILE A 337 1.69 -4.58 10.32
C ILE A 337 1.36 -5.41 9.07
N THR A 338 0.10 -5.29 8.65
CA THR A 338 -0.50 -5.99 7.52
C THR A 338 -1.16 -5.00 6.57
N ALA A 339 -1.51 -5.42 5.36
CA ALA A 339 -2.28 -4.63 4.39
C ALA A 339 -3.61 -4.04 4.94
N GLN A 340 -4.15 -4.55 6.06
CA GLN A 340 -5.36 -4.02 6.72
C GLN A 340 -5.08 -2.78 7.59
N ASP A 341 -3.81 -2.51 7.93
CA ASP A 341 -3.39 -1.37 8.75
C ASP A 341 -3.06 -0.12 7.90
N ALA A 342 -3.28 -0.19 6.58
CA ALA A 342 -3.15 0.94 5.67
C ALA A 342 -4.40 1.83 5.71
N GLY A 343 -4.20 3.16 5.61
CA GLY A 343 -5.29 4.12 5.59
C GLY A 343 -4.98 5.44 6.30
N GLU A 344 -6.03 6.16 6.65
CA GLU A 344 -5.98 7.44 7.32
C GLU A 344 -6.07 7.26 8.84
N TYR A 345 -5.00 7.62 9.56
CA TYR A 345 -4.99 7.68 11.01
C TYR A 345 -5.30 9.10 11.50
N ILE A 346 -6.15 9.21 12.52
CA ILE A 346 -6.47 10.47 13.21
C ILE A 346 -6.41 10.22 14.73
N CYS A 347 -5.68 11.09 15.43
CA CYS A 347 -5.66 11.18 16.89
C CYS A 347 -6.70 12.20 17.37
N THR A 348 -7.43 11.87 18.43
CA THR A 348 -8.28 12.82 19.16
C THR A 348 -7.78 12.92 20.59
N VAL A 349 -7.65 14.15 21.09
CA VAL A 349 -7.28 14.43 22.49
C VAL A 349 -8.48 15.04 23.20
N THR A 350 -8.82 14.49 24.37
CA THR A 350 -10.05 14.79 25.10
C THR A 350 -9.75 15.24 26.54
N HIS A 351 -10.51 16.22 27.04
CA HIS A 351 -10.50 16.62 28.44
C HIS A 351 -11.92 17.01 28.89
N THR A 352 -12.14 17.21 30.19
CA THR A 352 -13.42 17.70 30.76
C THR A 352 -13.86 19.06 30.24
N PHE A 353 -12.97 19.82 29.59
CA PHE A 353 -13.24 21.13 28.99
C PHE A 353 -13.48 21.08 27.48
N GLY A 354 -13.48 19.88 26.88
CA GLY A 354 -13.69 19.66 25.45
C GLY A 354 -12.61 18.79 24.80
N ALA A 355 -12.71 18.63 23.49
CA ALA A 355 -11.80 17.82 22.68
C ALA A 355 -11.26 18.61 21.48
N ASP A 356 -10.23 18.05 20.83
CA ASP A 356 -9.65 18.55 19.60
C ASP A 356 -8.98 17.39 18.83
N THR A 357 -8.86 17.50 17.50
CA THR A 357 -8.50 16.39 16.59
C THR A 357 -7.31 16.72 15.71
N SER A 358 -6.44 15.74 15.45
CA SER A 358 -5.26 15.93 14.61
C SER A 358 -5.57 16.16 13.13
N ASN A 359 -4.56 16.62 12.38
CA ASN A 359 -4.47 16.33 10.95
C ASN A 359 -4.57 14.81 10.68
N LYS A 360 -4.73 14.42 9.41
CA LYS A 360 -4.60 13.01 9.02
C LYS A 360 -3.12 12.61 8.93
N ALA A 361 -2.82 11.37 9.29
CA ALA A 361 -1.61 10.66 8.88
C ALA A 361 -1.98 9.57 7.87
N VAL A 362 -1.47 9.63 6.64
CA VAL A 362 -1.79 8.68 5.58
C VAL A 362 -0.72 7.60 5.50
N ILE A 363 -1.08 6.37 5.84
CA ILE A 363 -0.16 5.24 5.95
C ILE A 363 -0.43 4.26 4.81
N TYR A 364 0.57 4.07 3.96
CA TYR A 364 0.55 3.05 2.92
C TYR A 364 1.40 1.86 3.32
N ILE A 365 0.83 0.66 3.22
CA ILE A 365 1.56 -0.59 3.44
C ILE A 365 1.77 -1.25 2.09
N ARG A 366 3.00 -1.68 1.86
CA ARG A 366 3.49 -2.28 0.62
C ARG A 366 3.26 -3.78 0.64
N TYR A 367 2.44 -4.25 -0.29
CA TYR A 367 2.08 -5.65 -0.43
C TYR A 367 1.63 -5.97 -1.86
N ILE A 368 1.55 -7.26 -2.19
CA ILE A 368 0.76 -7.79 -3.30
C ILE A 368 -0.05 -8.98 -2.78
N GLY A 369 -1.36 -8.95 -2.99
CA GLY A 369 -2.25 -10.06 -2.67
C GLY A 369 -2.25 -11.12 -3.78
N ASN A 370 -2.69 -12.33 -3.44
CA ASN A 370 -2.77 -13.46 -4.37
C ASN A 370 -3.45 -13.07 -5.69
N ALA A 371 -2.82 -13.43 -6.80
CA ALA A 371 -3.42 -13.31 -8.13
C ALA A 371 -4.61 -14.27 -8.26
N VAL A 372 -5.74 -13.74 -8.73
CA VAL A 372 -6.96 -14.50 -9.02
C VAL A 372 -7.29 -14.30 -10.49
N CYS A 373 -7.39 -15.40 -11.23
CA CYS A 373 -7.71 -15.37 -12.65
C CYS A 373 -8.71 -16.45 -13.09
N SER A 374 -9.45 -16.12 -14.15
CA SER A 374 -10.50 -16.91 -14.77
C SER A 374 -10.29 -17.03 -16.28
N ALA A 375 -10.73 -18.15 -16.83
CA ALA A 375 -10.87 -18.44 -18.26
C ALA A 375 -12.22 -19.16 -18.46
N PRO A 376 -12.73 -19.29 -19.70
CA PRO A 376 -13.86 -20.18 -19.99
C PRO A 376 -13.56 -21.62 -19.57
N ALA A 377 -14.59 -22.39 -19.19
CA ALA A 377 -14.42 -23.81 -18.87
C ALA A 377 -14.06 -24.64 -20.11
N SER A 378 -14.69 -24.30 -21.24
CA SER A 378 -14.31 -24.75 -22.59
C SER A 378 -14.79 -23.72 -23.63
N ALA A 379 -14.31 -23.87 -24.87
CA ALA A 379 -14.73 -23.10 -26.05
C ALA A 379 -14.60 -23.98 -27.29
N ASN A 380 -15.32 -23.67 -28.38
CA ASN A 380 -15.14 -24.34 -29.66
C ASN A 380 -14.05 -23.64 -30.49
N GLU A 381 -13.43 -24.36 -31.41
CA GLU A 381 -12.46 -23.79 -32.35
C GLU A 381 -13.07 -22.64 -33.17
N GLY A 382 -12.43 -21.47 -33.13
CA GLY A 382 -12.93 -20.21 -33.69
C GLY A 382 -13.61 -19.26 -32.69
N ASP A 383 -14.04 -19.74 -31.52
CA ASP A 383 -14.59 -18.88 -30.46
C ASP A 383 -13.51 -17.93 -29.86
N LEU A 384 -13.93 -16.86 -29.21
CA LEU A 384 -13.04 -15.96 -28.46
C LEU A 384 -13.06 -16.27 -26.96
N MET A 385 -11.95 -16.79 -26.43
CA MET A 385 -11.76 -16.99 -25.00
C MET A 385 -11.32 -15.69 -24.33
N VAL A 386 -12.06 -15.27 -23.30
CA VAL A 386 -11.73 -14.09 -22.49
C VAL A 386 -11.06 -14.52 -21.19
N LEU A 387 -9.76 -14.24 -21.08
CA LEU A 387 -8.97 -14.40 -19.87
C LEU A 387 -9.08 -13.12 -19.03
N ASN A 388 -9.27 -13.25 -17.71
CA ASN A 388 -9.32 -12.11 -16.79
C ASN A 388 -8.49 -12.40 -15.53
N CYS A 389 -7.72 -11.42 -15.07
CA CYS A 389 -6.80 -11.54 -13.94
C CYS A 389 -6.87 -10.29 -13.04
N SER A 390 -6.82 -10.52 -11.73
CA SER A 390 -6.93 -9.47 -10.71
C SER A 390 -6.05 -9.79 -9.50
N ALA A 391 -5.62 -8.75 -8.79
CA ALA A 391 -4.88 -8.84 -7.54
C ALA A 391 -5.05 -7.51 -6.78
N LYS A 392 -5.02 -7.55 -5.44
CA LYS A 392 -4.90 -6.33 -4.62
C LYS A 392 -3.42 -6.02 -4.39
N GLY A 393 -3.07 -4.77 -4.09
CA GLY A 393 -1.69 -4.41 -3.74
C GLY A 393 -1.46 -2.90 -3.76
N TYR A 394 -0.36 -2.48 -3.14
CA TYR A 394 0.15 -1.12 -3.20
C TYR A 394 1.70 -1.14 -3.30
N PRO A 395 2.34 -0.35 -4.18
CA PRO A 395 1.79 0.46 -5.28
C PRO A 395 0.88 -0.31 -6.27
N PRO A 396 0.18 0.39 -7.18
CA PRO A 396 -0.77 -0.24 -8.10
C PRO A 396 -0.18 -1.39 -8.92
N VAL A 397 -0.94 -2.48 -9.02
CA VAL A 397 -0.50 -3.75 -9.61
C VAL A 397 -0.67 -3.73 -11.14
N SER A 398 0.36 -4.20 -11.85
CA SER A 398 0.36 -4.44 -13.30
C SER A 398 0.16 -5.92 -13.61
N TYR A 399 -0.27 -6.24 -14.84
CA TYR A 399 -0.69 -7.59 -15.23
C TYR A 399 -0.10 -8.01 -16.57
N THR A 400 0.38 -9.25 -16.61
CA THR A 400 0.88 -9.91 -17.82
C THR A 400 0.30 -11.31 -17.93
N TRP A 401 -0.43 -11.58 -18.99
CA TRP A 401 -0.80 -12.94 -19.41
C TRP A 401 0.25 -13.51 -20.37
N THR A 402 0.66 -14.75 -20.14
CA THR A 402 1.50 -15.54 -21.04
C THR A 402 0.68 -16.68 -21.64
N THR A 403 0.63 -16.72 -22.97
CA THR A 403 0.17 -17.84 -23.81
C THR A 403 1.38 -18.37 -24.61
N PRO A 404 1.29 -19.52 -25.33
CA PRO A 404 2.44 -20.09 -26.03
C PRO A 404 3.13 -19.11 -27.00
N ASP A 405 2.35 -18.42 -27.83
CA ASP A 405 2.87 -17.54 -28.88
C ASP A 405 2.97 -16.07 -28.47
N LYS A 406 2.32 -15.66 -27.37
CA LYS A 406 2.08 -14.25 -27.10
C LYS A 406 2.01 -13.87 -25.62
N VAL A 407 2.50 -12.65 -25.37
CA VAL A 407 2.44 -11.99 -24.06
C VAL A 407 1.47 -10.80 -24.15
N HIS A 408 0.50 -10.74 -23.25
CA HIS A 408 -0.54 -9.69 -23.20
C HIS A 408 -0.42 -8.88 -21.90
N GLN A 409 -0.02 -7.61 -22.02
CA GLN A 409 0.25 -6.71 -20.88
C GLN A 409 -1.02 -6.01 -20.33
N ARG A 410 -2.11 -6.77 -20.15
CA ARG A 410 -3.40 -6.27 -19.61
C ARG A 410 -4.04 -7.32 -18.71
N PRO A 411 -4.85 -6.93 -17.70
CA PRO A 411 -5.57 -7.87 -16.84
C PRO A 411 -6.57 -8.74 -17.61
N ILE A 412 -7.20 -8.16 -18.63
CA ILE A 412 -8.09 -8.84 -19.56
C ILE A 412 -7.33 -9.08 -20.88
N ALA A 413 -7.38 -10.31 -21.37
CA ALA A 413 -6.85 -10.70 -22.67
C ALA A 413 -7.89 -11.57 -23.41
N SER A 414 -8.17 -11.24 -24.67
CA SER A 414 -8.98 -12.08 -25.57
C SER A 414 -8.05 -12.83 -26.51
N ILE A 415 -8.23 -14.14 -26.63
CA ILE A 415 -7.49 -15.02 -27.53
C ILE A 415 -8.46 -15.91 -28.31
N PRO A 416 -8.18 -16.23 -29.58
CA PRO A 416 -8.98 -17.23 -30.31
C PRO A 416 -8.78 -18.61 -29.69
N ALA A 417 -9.81 -19.44 -29.76
CA ALA A 417 -9.74 -20.87 -29.47
C ALA A 417 -9.27 -21.63 -30.71
N THR A 418 -8.15 -22.34 -30.59
CA THR A 418 -7.51 -23.14 -31.63
C THR A 418 -7.14 -24.51 -31.06
N ALA A 419 -7.12 -25.56 -31.89
CA ALA A 419 -6.92 -26.94 -31.42
C ALA A 419 -5.62 -27.16 -30.59
N ASP A 420 -4.56 -26.42 -30.89
CA ASP A 420 -3.26 -26.47 -30.19
C ASP A 420 -3.30 -25.89 -28.76
N LEU A 421 -4.27 -25.03 -28.44
CA LEU A 421 -4.47 -24.51 -27.08
C LEU A 421 -5.20 -25.51 -26.16
N ASN A 422 -5.65 -26.66 -26.67
CA ASN A 422 -6.34 -27.65 -25.86
C ASN A 422 -5.39 -28.34 -24.85
N GLY A 423 -5.68 -28.20 -23.56
CA GLY A 423 -4.81 -28.67 -22.47
C GLY A 423 -3.68 -27.69 -22.11
N VAL A 424 -3.47 -26.60 -22.87
CA VAL A 424 -2.46 -25.59 -22.56
C VAL A 424 -2.80 -24.86 -21.27
N THR A 425 -1.80 -24.67 -20.41
CA THR A 425 -1.94 -23.92 -19.16
C THR A 425 -1.44 -22.49 -19.31
N VAL A 426 -2.36 -21.54 -19.44
CA VAL A 426 -2.06 -20.11 -19.48
C VAL A 426 -1.78 -19.57 -18.08
N THR A 427 -0.85 -18.63 -17.98
CA THR A 427 -0.41 -18.05 -16.71
C THR A 427 -0.62 -16.54 -16.70
N CYS A 428 -1.30 -16.02 -15.67
CA CYS A 428 -1.22 -14.60 -15.34
C CYS A 428 -0.12 -14.37 -14.30
N LYS A 429 0.64 -13.29 -14.51
CA LYS A 429 1.56 -12.70 -13.54
C LYS A 429 1.07 -11.30 -13.17
N ALA A 430 0.61 -11.14 -11.95
CA ALA A 430 0.38 -9.84 -11.31
C ALA A 430 1.71 -9.34 -10.71
N THR A 431 2.12 -8.10 -10.96
CA THR A 431 3.43 -7.57 -10.54
C THR A 431 3.30 -6.16 -9.96
N ASN A 432 4.04 -5.91 -8.87
CA ASN A 432 4.21 -4.60 -8.25
C ASN A 432 5.73 -4.30 -8.20
N LYS A 433 6.16 -3.11 -7.74
CA LYS A 433 7.57 -2.69 -7.60
C LYS A 433 8.37 -3.44 -6.52
N ILE A 434 7.89 -4.61 -6.09
CA ILE A 434 8.30 -5.28 -4.84
C ILE A 434 8.34 -6.79 -5.09
N GLU A 435 7.16 -7.37 -5.31
CA GLU A 435 6.96 -8.79 -5.57
C GLU A 435 5.99 -9.01 -6.73
N ASN A 436 5.79 -10.28 -7.07
CA ASN A 436 4.85 -10.74 -8.07
C ASN A 436 4.05 -11.93 -7.53
N SER A 437 2.80 -12.05 -7.94
CA SER A 437 1.93 -13.19 -7.66
C SER A 437 1.42 -13.77 -8.97
N THR A 438 1.32 -15.09 -9.06
CA THR A 438 0.93 -15.81 -10.28
C THR A 438 -0.29 -16.66 -10.05
N CYS A 439 -1.07 -16.86 -11.11
CA CYS A 439 -2.17 -17.82 -11.13
C CYS A 439 -2.29 -18.43 -12.53
N THR A 440 -2.78 -19.66 -12.59
CA THR A 440 -2.84 -20.47 -13.82
C THR A 440 -4.26 -20.93 -14.11
N ARG A 441 -4.55 -21.18 -15.39
CA ARG A 441 -5.77 -21.85 -15.89
C ARG A 441 -5.36 -22.79 -17.03
N SER A 442 -5.81 -24.03 -16.99
CA SER A 442 -5.74 -24.93 -18.15
C SER A 442 -6.94 -24.69 -19.06
N LEU A 443 -6.72 -24.61 -20.37
CA LEU A 443 -7.75 -24.38 -21.37
C LEU A 443 -8.27 -25.71 -21.93
N THR A 444 -9.54 -25.74 -22.33
CA THR A 444 -10.14 -26.86 -23.09
C THR A 444 -10.77 -26.29 -24.35
N VAL A 445 -10.28 -26.72 -25.51
CA VAL A 445 -10.81 -26.31 -26.81
C VAL A 445 -11.40 -27.53 -27.50
N TYR A 446 -12.66 -27.44 -27.90
CA TYR A 446 -13.32 -28.46 -28.72
C TYR A 446 -13.12 -28.15 -30.20
N TYR A 447 -12.62 -29.12 -30.94
CA TYR A 447 -12.29 -29.02 -32.36
C TYR A 447 -12.70 -30.31 -33.07
N LYS A 448 -13.10 -30.18 -34.35
CA LYS A 448 -13.47 -31.33 -35.19
C LYS A 448 -12.26 -32.23 -35.46
N PRO A 449 -12.44 -33.51 -35.80
CA PRO A 449 -11.33 -34.39 -36.14
C PRO A 449 -10.46 -33.82 -37.27
N TYR A 450 -9.15 -33.80 -37.06
CA TYR A 450 -8.14 -33.41 -38.05
C TYR A 450 -6.95 -34.38 -38.02
N ASN A 451 -6.04 -34.25 -38.99
CA ASN A 451 -4.94 -35.20 -39.22
C ASN A 451 -5.41 -36.67 -39.29
N ILE A 452 -6.61 -36.92 -39.83
CA ILE A 452 -7.16 -38.28 -39.95
C ILE A 452 -6.33 -39.06 -40.96
N GLN A 453 -5.76 -40.20 -40.58
CA GLN A 453 -4.95 -41.05 -41.43
C GLN A 453 -5.32 -42.53 -41.27
N VAL A 454 -5.24 -43.30 -42.35
CA VAL A 454 -5.36 -44.77 -42.32
C VAL A 454 -4.02 -45.45 -42.60
N SER A 455 -3.78 -46.58 -41.94
CA SER A 455 -2.58 -47.42 -42.11
C SER A 455 -2.96 -48.91 -42.13
N PRO A 456 -2.45 -49.71 -43.09
CA PRO A 456 -1.57 -49.32 -44.20
C PRO A 456 -2.29 -48.48 -45.25
N THR A 457 -1.55 -47.70 -46.05
CA THR A 457 -2.11 -46.85 -47.14
C THR A 457 -2.23 -47.58 -48.47
N SER A 458 -1.44 -48.64 -48.68
CA SER A 458 -1.61 -49.59 -49.77
C SER A 458 -1.11 -50.96 -49.29
N VAL A 459 -1.76 -52.02 -49.75
CA VAL A 459 -1.44 -53.39 -49.35
C VAL A 459 -1.81 -54.38 -50.47
N VAL A 460 -1.07 -55.47 -50.54
CA VAL A 460 -1.36 -56.60 -51.43
C VAL A 460 -1.49 -57.83 -50.56
N LEU A 461 -2.58 -58.56 -50.73
CA LEU A 461 -2.95 -59.76 -49.97
C LEU A 461 -3.28 -60.89 -50.94
N ASN A 462 -3.18 -62.14 -50.49
CA ASN A 462 -3.79 -63.28 -51.17
C ASN A 462 -5.25 -63.46 -50.73
N GLU A 463 -6.09 -64.00 -51.60
CA GLU A 463 -7.47 -64.39 -51.28
C GLU A 463 -7.47 -65.35 -50.07
N LYS A 464 -8.31 -65.05 -49.07
CA LYS A 464 -8.35 -65.65 -47.72
C LYS A 464 -7.31 -65.17 -46.69
N GLU A 465 -6.50 -64.15 -46.97
CA GLU A 465 -5.71 -63.49 -45.91
C GLU A 465 -6.57 -62.54 -45.04
N SER A 466 -6.02 -62.07 -43.94
CA SER A 466 -6.69 -61.14 -43.01
C SER A 466 -5.90 -59.85 -42.85
N ILE A 467 -6.59 -58.72 -42.65
CA ILE A 467 -5.98 -57.41 -42.49
C ILE A 467 -6.73 -56.52 -41.50
N ASN A 468 -5.96 -55.77 -40.71
CA ASN A 468 -6.43 -54.69 -39.85
C ASN A 468 -6.03 -53.34 -40.48
N ILE A 469 -6.99 -52.54 -40.92
CA ILE A 469 -6.76 -51.15 -41.36
C ILE A 469 -7.06 -50.23 -40.18
N THR A 470 -6.06 -49.54 -39.66
CA THR A 470 -6.18 -48.68 -38.47
C THR A 470 -6.38 -47.23 -38.87
N CYS A 471 -7.34 -46.54 -38.25
CA CYS A 471 -7.59 -45.11 -38.41
C CYS A 471 -7.15 -44.32 -37.17
N SER A 472 -6.26 -43.34 -37.37
CA SER A 472 -5.86 -42.36 -36.36
C SER A 472 -6.47 -41.00 -36.68
N ALA A 473 -6.73 -40.18 -35.64
CA ALA A 473 -7.24 -38.81 -35.77
C ALA A 473 -6.92 -38.01 -34.50
N SER A 474 -6.70 -36.70 -34.64
CA SER A 474 -6.66 -35.74 -33.54
C SER A 474 -8.05 -35.09 -33.40
N ALA A 475 -8.72 -35.27 -32.25
CA ALA A 475 -10.07 -34.75 -32.01
C ALA A 475 -10.31 -34.44 -30.53
N ASN A 476 -11.08 -33.38 -30.23
CA ASN A 476 -11.64 -33.13 -28.90
C ASN A 476 -13.07 -32.57 -29.00
N PRO A 477 -14.13 -33.23 -28.47
CA PRO A 477 -14.12 -34.53 -27.82
C PRO A 477 -13.58 -35.66 -28.73
N PRO A 478 -13.23 -36.83 -28.17
CA PRO A 478 -12.85 -37.99 -28.97
C PRO A 478 -13.89 -38.29 -30.05
N GLY A 479 -13.42 -38.61 -31.26
CA GLY A 479 -14.31 -38.92 -32.37
C GLY A 479 -14.87 -40.34 -32.31
N GLU A 480 -16.09 -40.49 -32.80
CA GLU A 480 -16.66 -41.75 -33.30
C GLU A 480 -16.14 -41.98 -34.73
N TYR A 481 -16.14 -43.24 -35.18
CA TYR A 481 -15.55 -43.64 -36.46
C TYR A 481 -16.60 -44.33 -37.33
N SER A 482 -16.39 -44.28 -38.64
CA SER A 482 -17.13 -45.05 -39.65
C SER A 482 -16.22 -45.36 -40.83
N TRP A 483 -16.42 -46.51 -41.46
CA TRP A 483 -15.65 -46.91 -42.64
C TRP A 483 -16.49 -46.88 -43.92
N SER A 484 -15.79 -46.78 -45.04
CA SER A 484 -16.38 -46.82 -46.37
C SER A 484 -15.48 -47.59 -47.34
N PHE A 485 -16.11 -48.27 -48.31
CA PHE A 485 -15.47 -49.08 -49.33
C PHE A 485 -15.96 -48.63 -50.72
N ASN A 486 -15.04 -48.25 -51.60
CA ASN A 486 -15.32 -47.72 -52.94
C ASN A 486 -16.38 -46.59 -52.94
N GLY A 487 -16.39 -45.77 -51.88
CA GLY A 487 -17.32 -44.65 -51.69
C GLY A 487 -18.62 -44.97 -50.94
N ASN A 488 -18.97 -46.24 -50.76
CA ASN A 488 -20.16 -46.66 -49.99
C ASN A 488 -19.82 -46.85 -48.51
N VAL A 489 -20.68 -46.43 -47.59
CA VAL A 489 -20.49 -46.66 -46.14
C VAL A 489 -20.62 -48.14 -45.81
N LEU A 490 -19.80 -48.62 -44.87
CA LEU A 490 -19.88 -49.97 -44.31
C LEU A 490 -20.68 -49.91 -43.00
N ASP A 491 -21.94 -50.35 -43.06
CA ASP A 491 -22.83 -50.33 -41.89
C ASP A 491 -22.29 -51.21 -40.75
N GLY A 492 -22.24 -50.64 -39.54
CA GLY A 492 -21.75 -51.32 -38.33
C GLY A 492 -20.22 -51.27 -38.13
N GLU A 493 -19.44 -50.89 -39.14
CA GLU A 493 -17.97 -50.74 -39.01
C GLU A 493 -17.63 -49.39 -38.34
N THR A 494 -17.78 -49.33 -37.01
CA THR A 494 -17.57 -48.10 -36.20
C THR A 494 -16.29 -48.09 -35.37
N ASP A 495 -15.47 -49.15 -35.45
CA ASP A 495 -14.22 -49.25 -34.68
C ASP A 495 -13.06 -48.48 -35.32
N LYS A 496 -12.05 -48.12 -34.50
CA LYS A 496 -10.80 -47.51 -34.99
C LYS A 496 -9.98 -48.44 -35.90
N VAL A 497 -10.30 -49.72 -35.93
CA VAL A 497 -9.60 -50.74 -36.71
C VAL A 497 -10.63 -51.55 -37.48
N LEU A 498 -10.67 -51.37 -38.80
CA LEU A 498 -11.45 -52.23 -39.70
C LEU A 498 -10.70 -53.56 -39.85
N ALA A 499 -11.28 -54.64 -39.32
CA ALA A 499 -10.66 -55.97 -39.28
C ALA A 499 -11.31 -56.91 -40.30
N LYS A 500 -10.76 -56.96 -41.52
CA LYS A 500 -11.19 -57.91 -42.56
C LYS A 500 -10.51 -59.27 -42.35
N ARG A 501 -11.29 -60.34 -42.46
CA ARG A 501 -10.83 -61.74 -42.40
C ARG A 501 -11.25 -62.49 -43.65
N ASP A 502 -10.48 -63.52 -44.00
CA ASP A 502 -10.69 -64.38 -45.15
C ASP A 502 -10.99 -63.61 -46.46
N ILE A 503 -10.24 -62.53 -46.71
CA ILE A 503 -10.60 -61.49 -47.69
C ILE A 503 -10.85 -62.02 -49.10
N THR A 504 -11.95 -61.55 -49.69
CA THR A 504 -12.40 -61.97 -51.02
C THR A 504 -11.92 -61.02 -52.13
N ARG A 505 -11.90 -61.50 -53.38
CA ARG A 505 -11.55 -60.68 -54.55
C ARG A 505 -12.45 -59.45 -54.75
N ASP A 506 -13.71 -59.52 -54.33
CA ASP A 506 -14.71 -58.45 -54.47
C ASP A 506 -14.58 -57.38 -53.37
N GLU A 507 -13.78 -57.64 -52.33
CA GLU A 507 -13.38 -56.70 -51.28
C GLU A 507 -12.06 -55.95 -51.62
N ALA A 508 -11.52 -56.13 -52.82
CA ALA A 508 -10.41 -55.32 -53.33
C ALA A 508 -10.91 -53.93 -53.75
N GLY A 509 -10.19 -52.87 -53.35
CA GLY A 509 -10.58 -51.49 -53.65
C GLY A 509 -10.07 -50.46 -52.65
N GLU A 510 -10.78 -49.34 -52.60
CA GLU A 510 -10.45 -48.17 -51.77
C GLU A 510 -11.23 -48.18 -50.45
N TYR A 511 -10.52 -48.31 -49.33
CA TYR A 511 -11.06 -48.19 -47.99
C TYR A 511 -10.76 -46.81 -47.41
N ARG A 512 -11.77 -46.14 -46.84
CA ARG A 512 -11.63 -44.80 -46.27
C ARG A 512 -12.38 -44.67 -44.95
N CYS A 513 -11.71 -44.11 -43.96
CA CYS A 513 -12.25 -43.83 -42.63
C CYS A 513 -12.84 -42.40 -42.60
N MET A 514 -13.93 -42.21 -41.86
CA MET A 514 -14.40 -40.89 -41.41
C MET A 514 -14.45 -40.89 -39.88
N ALA A 515 -13.90 -39.83 -39.28
CA ALA A 515 -14.02 -39.56 -37.85
C ALA A 515 -14.95 -38.36 -37.63
N THR A 516 -15.83 -38.44 -36.63
CA THR A 516 -16.86 -37.43 -36.34
C THR A 516 -16.94 -37.18 -34.83
N ASN A 517 -17.08 -35.92 -34.41
CA ASN A 517 -17.44 -35.54 -33.04
C ASN A 517 -18.50 -34.43 -33.05
N SER A 518 -18.87 -33.92 -31.87
CA SER A 518 -19.88 -32.86 -31.69
C SER A 518 -19.56 -31.51 -32.36
N VAL A 519 -18.33 -31.31 -32.85
CA VAL A 519 -17.90 -30.09 -33.56
C VAL A 519 -17.90 -30.29 -35.09
N GLY A 520 -17.85 -31.54 -35.57
CA GLY A 520 -17.92 -31.87 -36.99
C GLY A 520 -17.17 -33.16 -37.34
N SER A 521 -16.97 -33.38 -38.64
CA SER A 521 -16.32 -34.59 -39.17
C SER A 521 -15.13 -34.28 -40.10
N GLY A 522 -14.33 -35.31 -40.34
CA GLY A 522 -13.25 -35.31 -41.33
C GLY A 522 -12.95 -36.72 -41.82
N ALA A 523 -12.62 -36.86 -43.11
CA ALA A 523 -12.30 -38.13 -43.73
C ALA A 523 -10.78 -38.30 -43.92
N SER A 524 -10.29 -39.54 -43.81
CA SER A 524 -8.88 -39.91 -43.98
C SER A 524 -8.39 -39.76 -45.43
N ASN A 525 -7.12 -40.06 -45.65
CA ASN A 525 -6.63 -40.58 -46.93
C ASN A 525 -7.24 -41.96 -47.24
N THR A 526 -7.04 -42.47 -48.46
CA THR A 526 -7.46 -43.84 -48.84
C THR A 526 -6.42 -44.88 -48.42
N SER A 527 -6.90 -46.08 -48.03
CA SER A 527 -6.14 -47.33 -48.01
C SER A 527 -6.51 -48.18 -49.23
N VAL A 528 -5.54 -48.51 -50.09
CA VAL A 528 -5.77 -49.30 -51.31
C VAL A 528 -5.45 -50.78 -51.06
N VAL A 529 -6.49 -51.62 -51.02
CA VAL A 529 -6.37 -53.06 -50.81
C VAL A 529 -6.45 -53.80 -52.14
N LYS A 530 -5.43 -54.61 -52.45
CA LYS A 530 -5.37 -55.45 -53.65
C LYS A 530 -5.35 -56.91 -53.26
N VAL A 531 -6.24 -57.72 -53.84
CA VAL A 531 -6.35 -59.16 -53.56
C VAL A 531 -5.88 -59.96 -54.78
N LEU A 532 -4.90 -60.84 -54.55
CA LEU A 532 -4.41 -61.81 -55.53
C LEU A 532 -5.24 -63.08 -55.43
N PHE A 533 -5.81 -63.53 -56.55
CA PHE A 533 -6.69 -64.69 -56.62
C PHE A 533 -6.29 -65.66 -57.73
N ALA A 534 -6.66 -66.93 -57.58
CA ALA A 534 -6.37 -67.96 -58.59
C ALA A 534 -7.20 -67.74 -59.88
N PRO A 535 -6.63 -67.99 -61.07
CA PRO A 535 -7.34 -67.81 -62.34
C PRO A 535 -8.55 -68.75 -62.43
N PHE A 536 -9.70 -68.21 -62.86
CA PHE A 536 -10.92 -68.98 -63.05
C PHE A 536 -10.94 -69.65 -64.43
N THR A 537 -11.50 -70.84 -64.52
CA THR A 537 -11.78 -71.53 -65.79
C THR A 537 -13.24 -71.33 -66.17
N PHE A 538 -13.48 -70.68 -67.30
CA PHE A 538 -14.82 -70.56 -67.90
C PHE A 538 -15.07 -71.74 -68.84
N SER A 539 -16.33 -72.18 -68.95
CA SER A 539 -16.75 -73.15 -69.97
C SER A 539 -18.12 -72.78 -70.53
N ALA A 540 -18.23 -72.83 -71.86
CA ALA A 540 -19.47 -72.62 -72.59
C ALA A 540 -19.79 -73.87 -73.43
N THR A 541 -21.06 -74.26 -73.49
CA THR A 541 -21.51 -75.44 -74.24
C THR A 541 -22.43 -75.03 -75.38
N PHE A 542 -21.86 -74.91 -76.58
CA PHE A 542 -22.62 -74.64 -77.80
C PHE A 542 -23.35 -75.92 -78.27
N ARG A 543 -24.63 -75.78 -78.69
CA ARG A 543 -25.43 -76.89 -79.23
C ARG A 543 -25.78 -76.63 -80.69
N LEU A 544 -25.26 -77.46 -81.59
CA LEU A 544 -25.65 -77.48 -83.00
C LEU A 544 -27.07 -78.04 -83.14
N THR A 545 -27.96 -77.29 -83.78
CA THR A 545 -29.40 -77.62 -83.88
C THR A 545 -29.79 -78.35 -85.18
N SER A 546 -29.00 -78.22 -86.27
CA SER A 546 -29.19 -79.01 -87.49
C SER A 546 -28.73 -80.45 -87.32
N ARG A 547 -29.47 -81.42 -87.88
CA ARG A 547 -29.11 -82.84 -87.89
C ARG A 547 -27.97 -83.15 -88.87
N GLU A 548 -27.86 -82.42 -89.97
CA GLU A 548 -26.82 -82.64 -90.98
C GLU A 548 -25.44 -82.26 -90.41
N TYR A 549 -25.36 -81.09 -89.78
CA TYR A 549 -24.18 -80.66 -89.02
C TYR A 549 -23.87 -81.57 -87.81
N GLN A 550 -24.84 -82.27 -87.23
CA GLN A 550 -24.55 -83.24 -86.17
C GLN A 550 -23.84 -84.51 -86.68
N GLN A 551 -23.93 -84.85 -87.98
CA GLN A 551 -23.17 -85.97 -88.55
C GLN A 551 -21.75 -85.56 -88.98
N GLU A 552 -21.60 -84.42 -89.66
CA GLU A 552 -20.28 -83.95 -90.13
C GLU A 552 -19.32 -83.58 -88.97
N PHE A 553 -19.87 -83.11 -87.85
CA PHE A 553 -19.10 -82.60 -86.69
C PHE A 553 -19.01 -83.59 -85.51
N ASN A 554 -19.38 -84.86 -85.71
CA ASN A 554 -19.24 -85.90 -84.69
C ASN A 554 -17.80 -86.42 -84.54
N ASP A 555 -16.98 -86.36 -85.61
CA ASP A 555 -15.55 -86.64 -85.52
C ASP A 555 -14.79 -85.39 -85.06
N LYS A 556 -14.22 -85.46 -83.86
CA LYS A 556 -13.44 -84.36 -83.24
C LYS A 556 -12.11 -84.07 -83.94
N ASN A 557 -11.66 -84.92 -84.85
CA ASN A 557 -10.47 -84.73 -85.66
C ASN A 557 -10.79 -84.25 -87.09
N SER A 558 -12.07 -84.15 -87.46
CA SER A 558 -12.50 -83.67 -88.78
C SER A 558 -11.90 -82.28 -89.11
N PRO A 559 -11.45 -82.04 -90.35
CA PRO A 559 -11.06 -80.70 -90.79
C PRO A 559 -12.18 -79.66 -90.63
N SER A 560 -13.44 -80.06 -90.86
CA SER A 560 -14.61 -79.20 -90.61
C SER A 560 -14.74 -78.87 -89.12
N PHE A 561 -14.63 -79.88 -88.25
CA PHE A 561 -14.70 -79.69 -86.79
C PHE A 561 -13.61 -78.74 -86.29
N ASN A 562 -12.36 -78.96 -86.72
CA ASN A 562 -11.25 -78.10 -86.36
C ASN A 562 -11.41 -76.69 -86.92
N LYS A 563 -11.94 -76.50 -88.14
CA LYS A 563 -12.25 -75.17 -88.70
C LYS A 563 -13.33 -74.43 -87.91
N LEU A 564 -14.43 -75.09 -87.55
CA LEU A 564 -15.48 -74.49 -86.72
C LEU A 564 -14.98 -74.18 -85.30
N LYS A 565 -14.15 -75.05 -84.72
CA LYS A 565 -13.46 -74.77 -83.46
C LYS A 565 -12.58 -73.52 -83.58
N ASP A 566 -11.77 -73.43 -84.63
CA ASP A 566 -10.92 -72.28 -84.94
C ASP A 566 -11.73 -70.99 -85.18
N GLU A 567 -12.91 -71.06 -85.79
CA GLU A 567 -13.79 -69.91 -86.01
C GLU A 567 -14.46 -69.47 -84.69
N ILE A 568 -14.93 -70.40 -83.86
CA ILE A 568 -15.44 -70.09 -82.51
C ILE A 568 -14.33 -69.53 -81.61
N GLU A 569 -13.11 -70.08 -81.65
CA GLU A 569 -11.95 -69.59 -80.90
C GLU A 569 -11.42 -68.23 -81.42
N LYS A 570 -11.89 -67.74 -82.59
CA LYS A 570 -11.64 -66.38 -83.12
C LYS A 570 -12.77 -65.38 -82.84
N GLU A 571 -14.02 -65.83 -82.88
CA GLU A 571 -15.21 -64.99 -82.65
C GLU A 571 -15.48 -64.71 -81.15
N VAL A 572 -15.07 -65.60 -80.23
CA VAL A 572 -15.37 -65.48 -78.79
C VAL A 572 -14.44 -64.48 -78.08
N PHE A 573 -14.58 -63.20 -78.43
CA PHE A 573 -13.99 -62.07 -77.69
C PHE A 573 -14.80 -61.77 -76.42
N ILE A 574 -14.44 -62.41 -75.29
CA ILE A 574 -15.03 -62.08 -73.99
C ILE A 574 -14.40 -60.80 -73.42
N TYR A 575 -15.13 -59.69 -73.53
CA TYR A 575 -14.78 -58.41 -72.90
C TYR A 575 -14.93 -58.46 -71.37
N PHE A 576 -13.85 -58.78 -70.66
CA PHE A 576 -13.76 -58.55 -69.21
C PHE A 576 -13.38 -57.09 -68.91
N PHE A 577 -14.40 -56.21 -68.84
CA PHE A 577 -14.27 -54.90 -68.22
C PHE A 577 -14.23 -55.04 -66.68
N CYS A 578 -13.07 -55.41 -66.12
CA CYS A 578 -12.79 -55.19 -64.70
C CYS A 578 -12.26 -53.75 -64.53
N ALA A 579 -13.11 -52.85 -64.06
CA ALA A 579 -12.82 -51.40 -64.02
C ALA A 579 -11.75 -50.97 -63.00
N ALA A 580 -11.10 -51.90 -62.29
CA ALA A 580 -10.31 -51.61 -61.09
C ALA A 580 -8.94 -52.33 -60.97
N CYS A 581 -8.35 -52.89 -62.04
CA CYS A 581 -6.98 -53.42 -61.94
C CYS A 581 -6.15 -53.41 -63.25
N PRO A 582 -5.10 -52.57 -63.36
CA PRO A 582 -4.12 -52.62 -64.45
C PRO A 582 -2.96 -53.58 -64.12
N LEU A 583 -3.25 -54.88 -64.05
CA LEU A 583 -2.23 -55.94 -63.94
C LEU A 583 -2.45 -57.02 -65.00
N GLN A 584 -1.34 -57.55 -65.54
CA GLN A 584 -1.36 -58.45 -66.69
C GLN A 584 -1.95 -59.82 -66.32
N THR A 585 -3.23 -60.05 -66.64
CA THR A 585 -3.82 -61.40 -66.67
C THR A 585 -3.21 -62.22 -67.80
N ARG A 586 -2.09 -62.90 -67.51
CA ARG A 586 -1.44 -63.82 -68.44
C ARG A 586 -2.31 -65.06 -68.59
N ILE A 587 -3.04 -65.17 -69.71
CA ILE A 587 -3.93 -66.30 -70.00
C ILE A 587 -3.10 -67.57 -70.17
N ILE A 588 -3.29 -68.55 -69.27
CA ILE A 588 -2.62 -69.87 -69.33
C ILE A 588 -3.59 -70.90 -69.94
N GLY A 589 -3.72 -70.84 -71.27
CA GLY A 589 -4.47 -71.81 -72.06
C GLY A 589 -5.99 -71.58 -72.10
N TRP A 590 -6.58 -71.84 -73.28
CA TRP A 590 -8.00 -72.06 -73.51
C TRP A 590 -8.14 -73.35 -74.32
N GLY A 591 -9.32 -73.98 -74.31
CA GLY A 591 -9.60 -75.13 -75.15
C GLY A 591 -11.10 -75.39 -75.26
N VAL A 592 -11.67 -75.20 -76.45
CA VAL A 592 -13.08 -75.49 -76.70
C VAL A 592 -13.33 -77.01 -76.72
N SER A 593 -14.30 -77.45 -75.93
CA SER A 593 -14.79 -78.83 -75.88
C SER A 593 -16.25 -78.89 -76.32
N ILE A 594 -16.51 -79.55 -77.46
CA ILE A 594 -17.86 -79.80 -77.99
C ILE A 594 -18.23 -81.26 -77.71
N SER A 595 -19.48 -81.52 -77.32
CA SER A 595 -19.97 -82.87 -76.98
C SER A 595 -21.31 -83.21 -77.66
N PRO A 596 -21.47 -84.41 -78.23
CA PRO A 596 -22.75 -84.87 -78.75
C PRO A 596 -23.70 -85.30 -77.62
N TRP A 597 -24.72 -84.47 -77.38
CA TRP A 597 -26.03 -84.81 -76.79
C TRP A 597 -26.13 -85.69 -75.53
N ALA A 598 -26.51 -85.03 -74.41
CA ALA A 598 -27.45 -85.57 -73.45
C ALA A 598 -28.49 -84.50 -73.03
N LYS A 599 -29.65 -84.95 -72.52
CA LYS A 599 -30.87 -84.16 -72.29
C LYS A 599 -30.70 -82.97 -71.30
N PRO A 600 -31.54 -81.92 -71.38
CA PRO A 600 -31.53 -80.82 -70.43
C PRO A 600 -32.13 -81.19 -69.06
N ARG A 601 -31.64 -80.55 -68.00
CA ARG A 601 -32.35 -80.28 -66.74
C ARG A 601 -32.08 -78.83 -66.31
N LEU A 602 -32.98 -78.26 -65.52
CA LEU A 602 -33.00 -76.83 -65.19
C LEU A 602 -31.88 -76.45 -64.20
N VAL A 603 -31.51 -75.16 -64.24
CA VAL A 603 -30.78 -74.47 -63.18
C VAL A 603 -31.78 -73.79 -62.25
N THR A 604 -31.69 -74.11 -60.96
CA THR A 604 -32.19 -73.33 -59.81
C THR A 604 -31.39 -73.80 -58.59
N THR A 605 -30.65 -72.98 -57.86
CA THR A 605 -30.34 -71.54 -58.01
C THR A 605 -28.85 -71.32 -57.76
#